data_AF-A0A3D5FUR3-F1
#
_entry.id   AF-A0A3D5FUR3-F1
#
_cell.length_a   1.000
_cell.length_b   1.000
_cell.length_c   1.000
_cell.angle_alpha   90.00
_cell.angle_beta   90.00
_cell.angle_gamma   90.00
#
_symmetry.space_group_name_H-M   'P 1'
#
loop_
_entity.id
_entity.type
_entity.pdbx_description
1 polymer ?
#
loop_
_entity_poly.entity_id
_entity_poly.type
_entity_poly.pdbx_seq_one_letter_code
_entity_poly.pdbx_strand_id
1 'polypeptide(L)'
;MVYGAGRLGSPPLTLPLPVQGCYTIYIACWHDIHMGGSRLRLRLSEDQHWRQLEPEVMSPKDGDFPGRAIAQGDITEVFWRVAELSSSALIIDRVRTWAEPSGRGDQAVDKGACLAWVRLEPASEQDRDRYQGRGRTQTPAPQFAQYDNGGWWQKGCQTVDDLHASLDWFAGTDQWRINWGCFSNEGACYPSEVAQQMGRDPEVTRCIDEFVRRGIDPLQVALEYADTKGLSLYPSYRIGGKRPAPTIATTNEMPFFDSHQHCLCVTAEGTP
;
A
#
# COMPACT_ATOMS: atom_id res chain seq x y z
N MET A 1 -18.40 -4.52 17.18
CA MET A 1 -17.39 -3.50 16.85
C MET A 1 -16.25 -3.56 17.85
N VAL A 2 -15.01 -3.59 17.37
CA VAL A 2 -13.79 -3.59 18.18
C VAL A 2 -12.92 -2.41 17.74
N TYR A 3 -12.42 -1.64 18.70
CA TYR A 3 -11.49 -0.53 18.48
C TYR A 3 -10.14 -0.83 19.12
N GLY A 4 -9.09 -0.81 18.31
CA GLY A 4 -7.71 -0.86 18.75
C GLY A 4 -7.10 0.54 18.70
N ALA A 5 -6.94 1.19 19.85
CA ALA A 5 -6.24 2.46 19.90
C ALA A 5 -4.74 2.26 19.66
N GLY A 6 -4.14 3.05 18.78
CA GLY A 6 -2.71 2.97 18.45
C GLY A 6 -1.78 3.07 19.67
N ARG A 7 -2.14 3.91 20.64
CA ARG A 7 -1.36 4.12 21.88
C ARG A 7 -1.43 2.96 22.90
N LEU A 8 -2.40 2.07 22.77
CA LEU A 8 -2.61 0.96 23.67
C LEU A 8 -2.01 -0.26 22.99
N GLY A 9 -0.80 -0.68 23.36
CA GLY A 9 -0.03 -1.78 22.74
C GLY A 9 -0.67 -3.17 22.90
N SER A 10 -1.95 -3.29 22.57
CA SER A 10 -2.75 -4.51 22.64
C SER A 10 -2.24 -5.54 21.62
N PRO A 11 -2.28 -6.83 21.97
CA PRO A 11 -1.95 -7.90 21.04
C PRO A 11 -2.96 -7.95 19.88
N PRO A 12 -2.61 -8.61 18.76
CA PRO A 12 -3.57 -8.90 17.69
C PRO A 12 -4.83 -9.58 18.22
N LEU A 13 -5.99 -9.17 17.72
CA LEU A 13 -7.26 -9.82 17.97
C LEU A 13 -7.32 -11.12 17.17
N THR A 14 -7.63 -12.23 17.83
CA THR A 14 -7.92 -13.50 17.18
C THR A 14 -9.42 -13.76 17.24
N LEU A 15 -10.07 -13.80 16.08
CA LEU A 15 -11.49 -14.08 15.92
C LEU A 15 -11.64 -15.49 15.32
N PRO A 16 -12.08 -16.50 16.09
CA PRO A 16 -12.39 -17.81 15.54
C PRO A 16 -13.49 -17.71 14.48
N LEU A 17 -13.35 -18.44 13.37
CA LEU A 17 -14.39 -18.58 12.35
C LEU A 17 -14.93 -20.02 12.42
N PRO A 18 -15.98 -20.30 13.23
CA PRO A 18 -16.46 -21.65 13.50
C PRO A 18 -17.35 -22.20 12.37
N VAL A 19 -16.87 -22.07 11.13
CA VAL A 19 -17.54 -22.55 9.93
C VAL A 19 -16.62 -23.47 9.15
N GLN A 20 -17.22 -24.33 8.33
CA GLN A 20 -16.51 -25.24 7.45
C GLN A 20 -17.07 -25.12 6.03
N GLY A 21 -16.18 -25.01 5.05
CA GLY A 21 -16.52 -24.90 3.64
C GLY A 21 -15.93 -23.66 2.98
N CYS A 22 -16.27 -23.44 1.71
CA CYS A 22 -15.86 -22.27 0.96
C CYS A 22 -16.78 -21.08 1.25
N TYR A 23 -16.22 -19.95 1.69
CA TYR A 23 -16.96 -18.73 2.02
C TYR A 23 -16.40 -17.50 1.31
N THR A 24 -17.31 -16.63 0.89
CA THR A 24 -17.04 -15.24 0.51
C THR A 24 -16.98 -14.40 1.78
N ILE A 25 -15.85 -13.73 2.00
CA ILE A 25 -15.55 -12.98 3.23
C ILE A 25 -15.61 -11.48 2.94
N TYR A 26 -16.42 -10.79 3.74
CA TYR A 26 -16.52 -9.34 3.73
C TYR A 26 -16.11 -8.75 5.07
N ILE A 27 -15.41 -7.62 5.01
CA ILE A 27 -14.87 -6.92 6.19
C ILE A 27 -15.50 -5.54 6.27
N ALA A 28 -16.15 -5.24 7.38
CA ALA A 28 -16.72 -3.93 7.63
C ALA A 28 -15.82 -3.12 8.55
N CYS A 29 -15.39 -1.96 8.06
CA CYS A 29 -14.54 -1.01 8.78
C CYS A 29 -15.35 0.22 9.16
N TRP A 30 -15.19 0.69 10.40
CA TRP A 30 -15.80 1.94 10.85
C TRP A 30 -14.82 3.10 10.65
N HIS A 31 -15.30 4.17 10.01
CA HIS A 31 -14.54 5.39 9.74
C HIS A 31 -14.53 6.26 11.01
N ASP A 32 -13.44 6.16 11.76
CA ASP A 32 -13.30 6.88 13.02
C ASP A 32 -13.17 8.40 12.83
N ILE A 33 -13.14 9.11 13.96
CA ILE A 33 -13.10 10.57 14.03
C ILE A 33 -11.75 11.19 13.68
N HIS A 34 -10.73 10.38 13.41
CA HIS A 34 -9.38 10.83 13.12
C HIS A 34 -9.13 10.79 11.60
N MET A 35 -8.87 11.98 11.05
CA MET A 35 -8.53 12.21 9.64
C MET A 35 -7.48 11.21 9.15
N GLY A 36 -7.87 10.33 8.22
CA GLY A 36 -7.04 9.25 7.69
C GLY A 36 -7.63 7.84 7.89
N GLY A 37 -8.67 7.74 8.73
CA GLY A 37 -9.47 6.56 9.00
C GLY A 37 -8.69 5.41 9.65
N SER A 38 -9.42 4.51 10.28
CA SER A 38 -8.81 3.36 10.94
C SER A 38 -8.27 2.36 9.91
N ARG A 39 -6.96 2.11 9.96
CA ARG A 39 -6.28 1.13 9.11
C ARG A 39 -6.07 -0.15 9.90
N LEU A 40 -6.42 -1.28 9.31
CA LEU A 40 -6.22 -2.57 9.93
C LEU A 40 -5.45 -3.48 9.00
N ARG A 41 -4.71 -4.40 9.58
CA ARG A 41 -4.18 -5.54 8.85
C ARG A 41 -4.84 -6.79 9.35
N LEU A 42 -5.11 -7.71 8.45
CA LEU A 42 -5.74 -8.98 8.77
C LEU A 42 -5.13 -10.12 7.97
N ARG A 43 -5.29 -11.33 8.48
CA ARG A 43 -4.91 -12.56 7.81
C ARG A 43 -5.72 -13.71 8.39
N LEU A 44 -6.00 -14.75 7.61
CA LEU A 44 -6.39 -16.02 8.22
C LEU A 44 -5.16 -16.67 8.88
N SER A 45 -5.40 -17.53 9.85
CA SER A 45 -4.36 -18.25 10.61
C SER A 45 -3.29 -18.91 9.72
N GLU A 46 -3.71 -19.44 8.58
CA GLU A 46 -2.96 -20.16 7.56
C GLU A 46 -2.23 -19.26 6.56
N ASP A 47 -2.58 -17.97 6.50
CA ASP A 47 -1.91 -17.04 5.61
C ASP A 47 -0.50 -16.76 6.10
N GLN A 48 0.44 -16.74 5.17
CA GLN A 48 1.84 -16.40 5.41
C GLN A 48 2.02 -14.91 5.73
N HIS A 49 1.28 -14.04 5.03
CA HIS A 49 1.48 -12.60 5.05
C HIS A 49 0.21 -11.87 5.49
N TRP A 50 0.41 -10.70 6.11
CA TRP A 50 -0.68 -9.79 6.42
C TRP A 50 -1.29 -9.17 5.17
N ARG A 51 -2.56 -8.76 5.26
CA ARG A 51 -3.26 -7.95 4.28
C ARG A 51 -3.76 -6.68 4.94
N GLN A 52 -3.27 -5.54 4.49
CA GLN A 52 -3.70 -4.22 4.95
C GLN A 52 -5.00 -3.78 4.26
N LEU A 53 -6.02 -3.45 5.05
CA LEU A 53 -7.20 -2.71 4.61
C LEU A 53 -7.04 -1.23 4.95
N GLU A 54 -7.31 -0.41 3.94
CA GLU A 54 -7.28 1.04 4.05
C GLU A 54 -8.70 1.59 3.88
N PRO A 55 -9.04 2.66 4.60
CA PRO A 55 -10.25 3.42 4.34
C PRO A 55 -10.31 3.84 2.88
N GLU A 56 -11.46 3.66 2.24
CA GLU A 56 -11.69 4.25 0.92
C GLU A 56 -11.62 5.77 1.05
N VAL A 57 -10.77 6.39 0.22
CA VAL A 57 -10.61 7.84 0.16
C VAL A 57 -11.21 8.32 -1.15
N MET A 58 -12.29 9.09 -1.05
CA MET A 58 -12.81 9.84 -2.17
C MET A 58 -12.20 11.24 -2.22
N SER A 59 -11.75 11.64 -3.39
CA SER A 59 -11.20 12.98 -3.65
C SER A 59 -11.97 13.68 -4.77
N PRO A 60 -11.93 15.02 -4.85
CA PRO A 60 -12.67 15.76 -5.88
C PRO A 60 -12.34 15.35 -7.33
N LYS A 61 -11.13 14.82 -7.58
CA LYS A 61 -10.70 14.32 -8.90
C LYS A 61 -11.42 13.05 -9.34
N ASP A 62 -12.01 12.31 -8.40
CA ASP A 62 -12.70 11.05 -8.71
C ASP A 62 -14.09 11.35 -9.31
N GLY A 63 -14.62 12.56 -9.09
CA GLY A 63 -15.92 13.00 -9.58
C GLY A 63 -16.95 13.11 -8.45
N ASP A 64 -18.16 13.56 -8.79
CA ASP A 64 -19.27 13.64 -7.84
C ASP A 64 -20.02 12.31 -7.82
N PHE A 65 -19.83 11.54 -6.75
CA PHE A 65 -20.58 10.31 -6.48
C PHE A 65 -21.38 10.48 -5.18
N PRO A 66 -22.59 11.10 -5.24
CA PRO A 66 -23.34 11.48 -4.05
C PRO A 66 -23.77 10.30 -3.15
N GLY A 67 -23.78 9.06 -3.69
CA GLY A 67 -24.02 7.83 -2.92
C GLY A 67 -22.76 7.14 -2.38
N ARG A 68 -21.57 7.71 -2.59
CA ARG A 68 -20.27 7.17 -2.13
C ARG A 68 -19.50 8.13 -1.23
N ALA A 69 -20.08 9.28 -0.89
CA ALA A 69 -19.47 10.19 0.07
C ALA A 69 -19.36 9.50 1.43
N ILE A 70 -18.14 9.10 1.80
CA ILE A 70 -17.84 8.50 3.10
C ILE A 70 -17.62 9.64 4.10
N ALA A 71 -18.44 9.68 5.13
CA ALA A 71 -18.35 10.60 6.23
C ALA A 71 -17.74 9.96 7.47
N GLN A 72 -17.27 10.81 8.37
CA GLN A 72 -16.92 10.40 9.73
C GLN A 72 -18.12 9.70 10.39
N GLY A 73 -17.88 8.54 10.97
CA GLY A 73 -18.92 7.73 11.62
C GLY A 73 -19.53 6.65 10.73
N ASP A 74 -19.28 6.69 9.41
CA ASP A 74 -19.81 5.70 8.48
C ASP A 74 -19.13 4.34 8.64
N ILE A 75 -19.81 3.30 8.16
CA ILE A 75 -19.26 1.94 8.07
C ILE A 75 -19.27 1.54 6.61
N THR A 76 -18.10 1.14 6.11
CA THR A 76 -17.96 0.58 4.76
C THR A 76 -17.63 -0.89 4.85
N GLU A 77 -18.37 -1.71 4.12
CA GLU A 77 -18.11 -3.13 3.97
C GLU A 77 -17.44 -3.39 2.63
N VAL A 78 -16.30 -4.08 2.65
CA VAL A 78 -15.54 -4.43 1.46
C VAL A 78 -15.47 -5.94 1.29
N PHE A 79 -15.57 -6.40 0.04
CA PHE A 79 -15.18 -7.75 -0.31
C PHE A 79 -13.68 -7.92 -0.07
N TRP A 80 -13.30 -8.95 0.68
CA TRP A 80 -11.88 -9.26 0.90
C TRP A 80 -11.43 -10.42 0.02
N ARG A 81 -12.02 -11.60 0.19
CA ARG A 81 -11.65 -12.80 -0.58
C ARG A 81 -12.69 -13.92 -0.47
N VAL A 82 -12.54 -14.91 -1.35
CA VAL A 82 -13.15 -16.24 -1.19
C VAL A 82 -12.11 -17.20 -0.61
N ALA A 83 -12.44 -17.97 0.42
CA ALA A 83 -11.51 -18.90 1.04
C ALA A 83 -12.20 -20.18 1.52
N GLU A 84 -11.46 -21.30 1.49
CA GLU A 84 -11.86 -22.54 2.15
C GLU A 84 -11.53 -22.43 3.64
N LEU A 85 -12.55 -22.55 4.50
CA LEU A 85 -12.41 -22.42 5.95
C LEU A 85 -12.51 -23.80 6.59
N SER A 86 -11.53 -24.14 7.43
CA SER A 86 -11.50 -25.40 8.18
C SER A 86 -11.02 -25.16 9.61
N SER A 87 -11.85 -24.50 10.43
CA SER A 87 -11.46 -24.00 11.76
C SER A 87 -10.38 -22.92 11.74
N SER A 88 -10.32 -22.14 10.66
CA SER A 88 -9.43 -20.97 10.55
C SER A 88 -9.85 -19.89 11.56
N ALA A 89 -8.90 -19.06 11.97
CA ALA A 89 -9.16 -17.84 12.70
C ALA A 89 -8.80 -16.62 11.85
N LEU A 90 -9.61 -15.58 11.91
CA LEU A 90 -9.23 -14.28 11.40
C LEU A 90 -8.41 -13.54 12.46
N ILE A 91 -7.15 -13.29 12.14
CA ILE A 91 -6.24 -12.53 12.99
C ILE A 91 -6.24 -11.10 12.49
N ILE A 92 -6.48 -10.14 13.38
CA ILE A 92 -6.65 -8.72 13.06
C ILE A 92 -5.71 -7.92 13.95
N ASP A 93 -4.98 -7.01 13.35
CA ASP A 93 -4.04 -6.15 14.06
C ASP A 93 -4.05 -4.73 13.50
N ARG A 94 -3.40 -3.84 14.23
CA ARG A 94 -3.18 -2.46 13.85
C ARG A 94 -2.08 -2.37 12.80
N VAL A 95 -2.19 -1.41 11.91
CA VAL A 95 -1.11 -1.06 10.99
C VAL A 95 -0.10 -0.18 11.73
N ARG A 96 1.19 -0.51 11.61
CA ARG A 96 2.27 0.37 12.03
C ARG A 96 2.68 1.25 10.87
N THR A 97 2.65 2.55 11.07
CA THR A 97 3.31 3.47 10.14
C THR A 97 4.32 4.29 10.90
N TRP A 98 5.30 4.83 10.20
CA TRP A 98 6.07 5.93 10.75
C TRP A 98 5.12 7.13 10.95
N ALA A 99 5.33 7.87 12.02
CA ALA A 99 4.73 9.17 12.27
C ALA A 99 5.65 9.93 13.22
N GLU A 100 5.58 11.26 13.22
CA GLU A 100 6.22 12.08 14.25
C GLU A 100 5.24 12.39 15.39
N PRO A 101 5.27 11.66 16.53
CA PRO A 101 4.36 11.94 17.63
C PRO A 101 4.96 13.08 18.44
N SER A 102 4.51 14.31 18.17
CA SER A 102 4.71 15.47 19.05
C SER A 102 6.18 15.80 19.37
N GLY A 103 7.03 15.94 18.34
CA GLY A 103 8.41 16.41 18.49
C GLY A 103 9.35 15.47 19.26
N ARG A 104 8.98 14.19 19.38
CA ARG A 104 9.81 13.13 19.98
C ARG A 104 10.68 12.39 18.96
N GLY A 105 10.80 12.96 17.74
CA GLY A 105 11.36 12.30 16.57
C GLY A 105 10.41 11.25 16.00
N ASP A 106 10.61 10.85 14.74
CA ASP A 106 9.68 9.90 14.12
C ASP A 106 9.83 8.51 14.74
N GLN A 107 8.70 7.90 15.07
CA GLN A 107 8.63 6.55 15.61
C GLN A 107 7.58 5.76 14.84
N ALA A 108 7.79 4.46 14.71
CA ALA A 108 6.76 3.56 14.22
C ALA A 108 5.64 3.51 15.27
N VAL A 109 4.48 4.03 14.92
CA VAL A 109 3.31 4.05 15.80
C VAL A 109 2.20 3.21 15.20
N ASP A 110 1.54 2.42 16.06
CA ASP A 110 0.30 1.77 15.67
C ASP A 110 -0.74 2.86 15.36
N LYS A 111 -1.44 2.73 14.24
CA LYS A 111 -2.62 3.55 13.93
C LYS A 111 -3.86 2.95 14.59
N GLY A 112 -4.90 3.78 14.73
CA GLY A 112 -6.21 3.28 15.12
C GLY A 112 -6.69 2.22 14.15
N ALA A 113 -7.31 1.16 14.67
CA ALA A 113 -7.98 0.14 13.88
C ALA A 113 -9.41 -0.08 14.38
N CYS A 114 -10.37 -0.12 13.46
CA CYS A 114 -11.79 -0.23 13.75
C CYS A 114 -12.41 -1.32 12.89
N LEU A 115 -12.76 -2.44 13.52
CA LEU A 115 -13.56 -3.49 12.90
C LEU A 115 -15.01 -3.34 13.38
N ALA A 116 -15.95 -3.17 12.45
CA ALA A 116 -17.37 -3.18 12.77
C ALA A 116 -17.89 -4.62 12.89
N TRP A 117 -17.81 -5.39 11.81
CA TRP A 117 -18.18 -6.80 11.73
C TRP A 117 -17.44 -7.53 10.60
N VAL A 118 -17.55 -8.86 10.61
CA VAL A 118 -17.10 -9.76 9.54
C VAL A 118 -18.32 -10.53 9.07
N ARG A 119 -18.58 -10.52 7.76
CA ARG A 119 -19.70 -11.25 7.15
C ARG A 119 -19.14 -12.40 6.32
N LEU A 120 -19.66 -13.59 6.59
CA LEU A 120 -19.32 -14.83 5.89
C LEU A 120 -20.55 -15.30 5.14
N GLU A 121 -20.43 -15.43 3.83
CA GLU A 121 -21.48 -16.02 2.97
C GLU A 121 -20.96 -17.29 2.34
N PRO A 122 -21.71 -18.41 2.36
CA PRO A 122 -21.31 -19.60 1.62
C PRO A 122 -21.04 -19.23 0.15
N ALA A 123 -19.84 -19.52 -0.34
CA ALA A 123 -19.42 -19.10 -1.67
C ALA A 123 -20.24 -19.86 -2.72
N SER A 124 -20.91 -19.12 -3.61
CA SER A 124 -21.56 -19.71 -4.78
C SER A 124 -20.51 -20.29 -5.74
N GLU A 125 -20.93 -21.15 -6.67
CA GLU A 125 -20.04 -21.62 -7.74
C GLU A 125 -19.47 -20.44 -8.52
N GLN A 126 -20.29 -19.42 -8.79
CA GLN A 126 -19.89 -18.19 -9.47
C GLN A 126 -18.84 -17.40 -8.69
N ASP A 127 -18.94 -17.30 -7.36
CA ASP A 127 -17.94 -16.59 -6.54
C ASP A 127 -16.59 -17.29 -6.59
N ARG A 128 -16.61 -18.63 -6.48
CA ARG A 128 -15.40 -19.47 -6.56
C ARG A 128 -14.75 -19.34 -7.92
N ASP A 129 -15.55 -19.45 -8.97
CA ASP A 129 -15.13 -19.30 -10.35
C ASP A 129 -14.50 -17.93 -10.58
N ARG A 130 -15.21 -16.85 -10.24
CA ARG A 130 -14.71 -15.47 -10.37
C ARG A 130 -13.41 -15.26 -9.60
N TYR A 131 -13.33 -15.72 -8.36
CA TYR A 131 -12.14 -15.56 -7.51
C TYR A 131 -10.95 -16.36 -8.04
N GLN A 132 -11.19 -17.53 -8.64
CA GLN A 132 -10.17 -18.35 -9.30
C GLN A 132 -9.84 -17.87 -10.72
N GLY A 133 -10.43 -16.76 -11.19
CA GLY A 133 -10.28 -16.27 -12.56
C GLY A 133 -10.90 -17.20 -13.62
N ARG A 134 -11.77 -18.14 -13.22
CA ARG A 134 -12.53 -19.04 -14.09
C ARG A 134 -13.87 -18.38 -14.40
N GLY A 135 -14.08 -17.90 -15.62
CA GLY A 135 -15.34 -17.26 -15.97
C GLY A 135 -15.25 -16.55 -17.31
N ARG A 136 -16.40 -16.37 -17.98
CA ARG A 136 -16.50 -15.56 -19.20
C ARG A 136 -16.40 -14.08 -18.86
N THR A 137 -15.19 -13.60 -18.61
CA THR A 137 -14.85 -12.22 -18.93
C THR A 137 -14.27 -12.23 -20.33
N GLN A 138 -14.71 -11.31 -21.21
CA GLN A 138 -13.87 -10.94 -22.34
C GLN A 138 -12.48 -10.68 -21.77
N THR A 139 -11.43 -11.31 -22.30
CA THR A 139 -10.06 -11.15 -21.80
C THR A 139 -9.84 -9.67 -21.48
N PRO A 140 -9.84 -9.27 -20.20
CA PRO A 140 -9.70 -7.86 -19.87
C PRO A 140 -8.38 -7.40 -20.47
N ALA A 141 -8.35 -6.18 -21.01
CA ALA A 141 -7.07 -5.62 -21.43
C ALA A 141 -6.10 -5.74 -20.24
N PRO A 142 -4.89 -6.29 -20.44
CA PRO A 142 -3.93 -6.48 -19.35
C PRO A 142 -3.79 -5.19 -18.55
N GLN A 143 -4.11 -5.24 -17.26
CA GLN A 143 -4.02 -4.07 -16.39
C GLN A 143 -2.61 -3.98 -15.80
N PHE A 144 -2.14 -2.74 -15.65
CA PHE A 144 -0.91 -2.46 -14.92
C PHE A 144 -1.28 -1.90 -13.55
N ALA A 145 -0.80 -2.56 -12.50
CA ALA A 145 -0.71 -1.93 -11.20
C ALA A 145 0.45 -0.94 -11.20
N GLN A 146 0.33 0.17 -10.48
CA GLN A 146 1.40 1.15 -10.33
C GLN A 146 1.63 1.42 -8.85
N TYR A 147 2.85 1.14 -8.39
CA TYR A 147 3.38 1.79 -7.21
C TYR A 147 4.06 3.09 -7.62
N ASP A 148 3.52 4.21 -7.18
CA ASP A 148 4.13 5.52 -7.36
C ASP A 148 5.36 5.66 -6.45
N ASN A 149 6.57 5.85 -6.98
CA ASN A 149 7.80 6.26 -6.28
C ASN A 149 7.83 5.97 -4.76
N GLY A 150 7.73 4.68 -4.41
CA GLY A 150 7.70 4.30 -3.01
C GLY A 150 6.34 4.32 -2.30
N GLY A 151 5.23 4.24 -3.01
CA GLY A 151 3.88 4.18 -2.45
C GLY A 151 3.67 2.94 -1.59
N TRP A 152 4.51 1.92 -1.76
CA TRP A 152 4.56 0.74 -0.92
C TRP A 152 5.19 1.02 0.47
N TRP A 153 6.06 2.03 0.61
CA TRP A 153 6.55 2.52 1.92
C TRP A 153 5.49 3.33 2.67
N GLN A 154 4.73 4.17 1.95
CA GLN A 154 3.66 5.02 2.52
C GLN A 154 2.55 4.20 3.19
N LYS A 155 2.49 2.90 2.88
CA LYS A 155 1.59 1.94 3.51
C LYS A 155 2.13 1.35 4.81
N GLY A 156 3.31 1.76 5.28
CA GLY A 156 3.91 1.26 6.52
C GLY A 156 4.76 0.01 6.34
N CYS A 157 5.29 -0.24 5.14
CA CYS A 157 6.23 -1.34 4.92
C CYS A 157 7.49 -1.11 5.78
N GLN A 158 7.84 -2.05 6.66
CA GLN A 158 9.00 -1.95 7.57
C GLN A 158 9.91 -3.18 7.49
N THR A 159 9.41 -4.27 6.93
CA THR A 159 10.07 -5.56 6.88
C THR A 159 9.97 -6.18 5.49
N VAL A 160 10.82 -7.17 5.22
CA VAL A 160 10.72 -8.00 4.00
C VAL A 160 9.34 -8.66 3.90
N ASP A 161 8.75 -9.05 5.02
CA ASP A 161 7.40 -9.63 5.08
C ASP A 161 6.33 -8.63 4.61
N ASP A 162 6.44 -7.36 5.00
CA ASP A 162 5.52 -6.31 4.52
C ASP A 162 5.70 -6.05 3.02
N LEU A 163 6.95 -6.14 2.53
CA LEU A 163 7.29 -6.01 1.11
C LEU A 163 6.63 -7.12 0.30
N HIS A 164 6.77 -8.36 0.76
CA HIS A 164 6.10 -9.52 0.18
C HIS A 164 4.59 -9.34 0.20
N ALA A 165 4.02 -9.00 1.37
CA ALA A 165 2.60 -8.75 1.56
C ALA A 165 2.03 -7.72 0.56
N SER A 166 2.82 -6.70 0.19
CA SER A 166 2.40 -5.68 -0.77
C SER A 166 2.22 -6.23 -2.19
N LEU A 167 3.05 -7.17 -2.63
CA LEU A 167 2.98 -7.78 -3.95
C LEU A 167 1.92 -8.89 -4.03
N ASP A 168 1.72 -9.57 -2.92
CA ASP A 168 0.86 -10.73 -2.76
C ASP A 168 -0.64 -10.42 -3.01
N TRP A 169 -1.02 -9.13 -3.10
CA TRP A 169 -2.34 -8.65 -3.53
C TRP A 169 -2.63 -8.91 -5.00
N PHE A 170 -1.59 -8.91 -5.84
CA PHE A 170 -1.73 -9.01 -7.30
C PHE A 170 -1.64 -10.47 -7.79
N ALA A 171 -1.14 -11.37 -6.94
CA ALA A 171 -0.97 -12.77 -7.29
C ALA A 171 -2.32 -13.42 -7.65
N GLY A 172 -2.38 -14.03 -8.84
CA GLY A 172 -3.62 -14.66 -9.34
C GLY A 172 -4.69 -13.67 -9.83
N THR A 173 -4.37 -12.38 -9.98
CA THR A 173 -5.28 -11.36 -10.52
C THR A 173 -4.94 -11.00 -11.98
N ASP A 174 -5.80 -10.21 -12.64
CA ASP A 174 -5.53 -9.61 -13.95
C ASP A 174 -4.56 -8.41 -13.90
N GLN A 175 -4.14 -7.99 -12.70
CA GLN A 175 -3.16 -6.94 -12.42
C GLN A 175 -1.76 -7.52 -12.12
N TRP A 176 -1.37 -8.60 -12.80
CA TRP A 176 -0.09 -9.29 -12.57
C TRP A 176 1.14 -8.52 -13.09
N ARG A 177 0.95 -7.44 -13.84
CA ARG A 177 2.02 -6.54 -14.28
C ARG A 177 2.07 -5.32 -13.37
N ILE A 178 3.22 -5.08 -12.76
CA ILE A 178 3.38 -4.07 -11.74
C ILE A 178 4.48 -3.12 -12.17
N ASN A 179 4.13 -1.86 -12.41
CA ASN A 179 5.10 -0.79 -12.51
C ASN A 179 5.53 -0.38 -11.11
N TRP A 180 6.81 -0.58 -10.80
CA TRP A 180 7.37 -0.35 -9.48
C TRP A 180 8.21 0.92 -9.48
N GLY A 181 7.64 2.02 -9.01
CA GLY A 181 8.34 3.29 -8.89
C GLY A 181 9.54 3.17 -7.95
N CYS A 182 10.73 3.08 -8.54
CA CYS A 182 12.01 2.90 -7.83
C CYS A 182 12.95 4.09 -7.99
N PHE A 183 12.58 5.09 -8.79
CA PHE A 183 13.43 6.23 -9.09
C PHE A 183 12.60 7.49 -9.40
N SER A 184 13.05 8.63 -8.86
CA SER A 184 12.43 9.93 -9.07
C SER A 184 13.48 11.02 -9.22
N ASN A 185 13.49 11.70 -10.36
CA ASN A 185 14.39 12.82 -10.65
C ASN A 185 15.87 12.41 -10.54
N GLU A 186 16.47 12.56 -9.36
CA GLU A 186 17.87 12.16 -9.06
C GLU A 186 17.98 11.13 -7.92
N GLY A 187 16.86 10.72 -7.34
CA GLY A 187 16.79 9.85 -6.15
C GLY A 187 16.34 8.42 -6.47
N ALA A 188 17.09 7.42 -5.99
CA ALA A 188 16.77 6.00 -6.06
C ALA A 188 16.16 5.46 -4.76
N CYS A 189 15.21 4.52 -4.88
CA CYS A 189 14.61 3.80 -3.76
C CYS A 189 15.35 2.51 -3.41
N TYR A 190 16.55 2.33 -3.94
CA TYR A 190 17.39 1.13 -3.84
C TYR A 190 18.87 1.57 -3.75
N PRO A 191 19.78 0.72 -3.25
CA PRO A 191 21.20 1.01 -3.25
C PRO A 191 21.70 1.26 -4.69
N SER A 192 22.07 2.50 -5.01
CA SER A 192 22.59 2.88 -6.32
C SER A 192 24.01 3.43 -6.19
N GLU A 193 24.86 3.11 -7.17
CA GLU A 193 26.22 3.66 -7.26
C GLU A 193 26.26 5.03 -7.98
N VAL A 194 25.19 5.39 -8.69
CA VAL A 194 25.16 6.58 -9.58
C VAL A 194 24.08 7.60 -9.20
N ALA A 195 23.06 7.17 -8.48
CA ALA A 195 21.98 8.04 -8.01
C ALA A 195 22.06 8.23 -6.50
N GLN A 196 21.64 9.40 -6.03
CA GLN A 196 21.49 9.59 -4.60
C GLN A 196 20.35 8.73 -4.08
N GLN A 197 20.37 8.40 -2.79
CA GLN A 197 19.21 7.82 -2.17
C GLN A 197 18.05 8.82 -2.17
N MET A 198 16.83 8.36 -2.43
CA MET A 198 15.67 9.23 -2.52
C MET A 198 15.38 9.92 -1.19
N GLY A 199 15.67 11.22 -1.12
CA GLY A 199 15.21 12.13 -0.07
C GLY A 199 13.84 12.71 -0.44
N ARG A 200 12.82 12.35 0.34
CA ARG A 200 11.41 12.78 0.18
C ARG A 200 10.92 13.26 1.54
N ASP A 201 9.73 12.82 1.93
CA ASP A 201 9.22 12.81 3.29
C ASP A 201 10.19 12.05 4.24
N PRO A 202 10.42 12.54 5.47
CA PRO A 202 11.23 11.84 6.48
C PRO A 202 10.85 10.36 6.67
N GLU A 203 9.56 10.02 6.59
CA GLU A 203 9.06 8.66 6.75
C GLU A 203 9.48 7.74 5.60
N VAL A 204 9.37 8.23 4.36
CA VAL A 204 9.74 7.48 3.14
C VAL A 204 11.25 7.28 3.08
N THR A 205 11.99 8.35 3.32
CA THR A 205 13.47 8.33 3.31
C THR A 205 13.99 7.33 4.34
N ARG A 206 13.40 7.35 5.56
CA ARG A 206 13.80 6.45 6.64
C ARG A 206 13.54 4.99 6.35
N CYS A 207 12.42 4.65 5.71
CA CYS A 207 12.16 3.26 5.38
C CYS A 207 13.25 2.71 4.45
N ILE A 208 13.57 3.46 3.39
CA ILE A 208 14.66 3.13 2.48
C ILE A 208 15.98 3.03 3.26
N ASP A 209 16.30 4.02 4.10
CA ASP A 209 17.51 4.02 4.94
C ASP A 209 17.60 2.77 5.81
N GLU A 210 16.49 2.31 6.39
CA GLU A 210 16.47 1.13 7.27
C GLU A 210 16.77 -0.14 6.49
N PHE A 211 16.15 -0.33 5.31
CA PHE A 211 16.45 -1.46 4.45
C PHE A 211 17.92 -1.45 4.01
N VAL A 212 18.40 -0.30 3.52
CA VAL A 212 19.79 -0.13 3.07
C VAL A 212 20.77 -0.36 4.22
N ARG A 213 20.52 0.19 5.42
CA ARG A 213 21.38 0.00 6.61
C ARG A 213 21.45 -1.45 7.06
N ARG A 214 20.36 -2.21 6.85
CA ARG A 214 20.31 -3.66 7.10
C ARG A 214 20.94 -4.49 5.97
N GLY A 215 21.48 -3.84 4.94
CA GLY A 215 22.06 -4.50 3.77
C GLY A 215 21.03 -5.15 2.85
N ILE A 216 19.78 -4.67 2.87
CA ILE A 216 18.68 -5.22 2.08
C ILE A 216 18.41 -4.28 0.91
N ASP A 217 18.50 -4.80 -0.32
CA ASP A 217 18.01 -4.12 -1.51
C ASP A 217 16.51 -4.37 -1.67
N PRO A 218 15.65 -3.35 -1.44
CA PRO A 218 14.20 -3.48 -1.57
C PRO A 218 13.72 -3.83 -2.98
N LEU A 219 14.39 -3.33 -4.02
CA LEU A 219 14.02 -3.59 -5.40
C LEU A 219 14.35 -5.05 -5.75
N GLN A 220 15.52 -5.52 -5.33
CA GLN A 220 15.92 -6.92 -5.51
C GLN A 220 14.94 -7.87 -4.81
N VAL A 221 14.62 -7.62 -3.54
CA VAL A 221 13.67 -8.44 -2.77
C VAL A 221 12.30 -8.48 -3.46
N ALA A 222 11.81 -7.32 -3.94
CA ALA A 222 10.53 -7.25 -4.64
C ALA A 222 10.55 -8.05 -5.96
N LEU A 223 11.63 -7.96 -6.73
CA LEU A 223 11.80 -8.72 -7.98
C LEU A 223 11.83 -10.23 -7.74
N GLU A 224 12.63 -10.68 -6.77
CA GLU A 224 12.74 -12.10 -6.42
C GLU A 224 11.41 -12.68 -5.95
N TYR A 225 10.70 -11.96 -5.07
CA TYR A 225 9.39 -12.42 -4.59
C TYR A 225 8.33 -12.42 -5.69
N ALA A 226 8.32 -11.39 -6.55
CA ALA A 226 7.40 -11.30 -7.69
C ALA A 226 7.50 -12.53 -8.60
N ASP A 227 8.72 -13.01 -8.87
CA ASP A 227 8.97 -14.21 -9.67
C ASP A 227 8.30 -15.46 -9.05
N THR A 228 8.41 -15.63 -7.72
CA THR A 228 7.76 -16.76 -7.01
C THR A 228 6.23 -16.75 -7.09
N LYS A 229 5.62 -15.61 -7.44
CA LYS A 229 4.17 -15.41 -7.53
C LYS A 229 3.65 -15.29 -8.96
N GLY A 230 4.53 -15.41 -9.96
CA GLY A 230 4.16 -15.22 -11.36
C GLY A 230 3.79 -13.78 -11.70
N LEU A 231 4.34 -12.82 -10.95
CA LEU A 231 4.15 -11.39 -11.19
C LEU A 231 5.29 -10.85 -12.06
N SER A 232 4.98 -9.90 -12.95
CA SER A 232 5.99 -9.18 -13.72
C SER A 232 6.14 -7.78 -13.17
N LEU A 233 7.25 -7.55 -12.46
CA LEU A 233 7.60 -6.26 -11.89
C LEU A 233 8.52 -5.50 -12.86
N TYR A 234 8.09 -4.33 -13.28
CA TYR A 234 8.80 -3.41 -14.17
C TYR A 234 9.32 -2.23 -13.36
N PRO A 235 10.65 -2.09 -13.18
CA PRO A 235 11.21 -0.90 -12.55
C PRO A 235 10.78 0.35 -13.32
N SER A 236 10.09 1.25 -12.62
CA SER A 236 9.53 2.47 -13.19
C SER A 236 10.38 3.66 -12.76
N TYR A 237 10.95 4.34 -13.75
CA TYR A 237 11.80 5.50 -13.57
C TYR A 237 11.03 6.76 -13.93
N ARG A 238 10.84 7.66 -12.97
CA ARG A 238 10.31 8.99 -13.28
C ARG A 238 11.41 9.88 -13.79
N ILE A 239 11.45 9.96 -15.12
CA ILE A 239 12.23 10.95 -15.85
C ILE A 239 11.52 12.29 -15.68
N GLY A 240 12.12 13.18 -14.91
CA GLY A 240 11.57 14.48 -14.58
C GLY A 240 12.68 15.46 -14.23
N GLY A 241 12.41 16.75 -14.47
CA GLY A 241 13.29 17.85 -14.07
C GLY A 241 12.68 18.65 -12.92
N LYS A 242 13.38 19.72 -12.52
CA LYS A 242 12.83 20.72 -11.61
C LYS A 242 11.60 21.37 -12.26
N ARG A 243 10.54 21.58 -11.48
CA ARG A 243 9.36 22.30 -11.96
C ARG A 243 9.74 23.79 -12.22
N PRO A 244 9.17 24.45 -13.24
CA PRO A 244 9.51 25.83 -13.61
C PRO A 244 9.11 26.81 -12.51
N ALA A 245 9.92 27.84 -12.26
CA ALA A 245 9.57 28.85 -11.26
C ALA A 245 8.34 29.67 -11.71
N PRO A 246 7.48 30.14 -10.78
CA PRO A 246 7.55 29.96 -9.33
C PRO A 246 6.92 28.62 -8.92
N THR A 247 7.72 27.73 -8.32
CA THR A 247 7.22 26.52 -7.70
C THR A 247 7.32 26.57 -6.20
N ILE A 248 6.26 26.09 -5.55
CA ILE A 248 6.31 25.67 -4.14
C ILE A 248 7.49 24.71 -4.01
N ALA A 249 8.37 24.95 -3.03
CA ALA A 249 9.46 24.04 -2.71
C ALA A 249 8.90 22.62 -2.61
N THR A 250 9.32 21.74 -3.52
CA THR A 250 8.93 20.34 -3.46
C THR A 250 9.69 19.67 -2.32
N THR A 251 9.11 18.63 -1.73
CA THR A 251 9.65 17.85 -0.60
C THR A 251 10.97 17.12 -0.87
N ASN A 252 11.61 17.37 -2.02
CA ASN A 252 12.83 16.70 -2.42
C ASN A 252 13.90 17.76 -2.64
N GLU A 253 14.95 17.69 -1.83
CA GLU A 253 16.22 18.30 -2.20
C GLU A 253 16.68 17.66 -3.51
N MET A 254 17.13 18.49 -4.45
CA MET A 254 17.59 18.04 -5.76
C MET A 254 18.96 18.67 -6.04
N PRO A 255 20.00 18.36 -5.24
CA PRO A 255 21.32 18.98 -5.35
C PRO A 255 21.93 18.87 -6.75
N PHE A 256 21.67 17.81 -7.51
CA PHE A 256 22.16 17.73 -8.88
C PHE A 256 21.48 18.80 -9.75
N PHE A 257 20.14 18.89 -9.75
CA PHE A 257 19.44 19.93 -10.49
C PHE A 257 19.76 21.35 -10.00
N ASP A 258 19.94 21.54 -8.69
CA ASP A 258 20.26 22.84 -8.08
C ASP A 258 21.65 23.33 -8.52
N SER A 259 22.62 22.43 -8.66
CA SER A 259 23.96 22.76 -9.17
C SER A 259 24.06 22.81 -10.71
N HIS A 260 23.07 22.27 -11.43
CA HIS A 260 23.08 22.17 -12.90
C HIS A 260 21.86 22.85 -13.53
N GLN A 261 21.56 24.09 -13.13
CA GLN A 261 20.45 24.88 -13.68
C GLN A 261 20.54 25.05 -15.22
N HIS A 262 21.74 25.00 -15.79
CA HIS A 262 21.99 25.04 -17.23
C HIS A 262 21.48 23.81 -18.00
N CYS A 263 21.15 22.72 -17.29
CA CYS A 263 20.57 21.50 -17.86
C CYS A 263 19.04 21.47 -17.81
N LEU A 264 18.39 22.48 -17.24
CA LEU A 264 16.93 22.52 -17.13
C LEU A 264 16.30 22.78 -18.50
N CYS A 265 15.12 22.18 -18.72
CA CYS A 265 14.27 22.55 -19.83
C CYS A 265 13.88 24.02 -19.68
N VAL A 266 14.02 24.80 -20.74
CA VAL A 266 13.59 26.21 -20.77
C VAL A 266 12.40 26.36 -21.69
N THR A 267 11.50 27.30 -21.36
CA THR A 267 10.48 27.77 -22.29
C THR A 267 11.12 28.46 -23.49
N ALA A 268 10.32 28.77 -24.52
CA ALA A 268 10.80 29.46 -25.72
C ALA A 268 11.44 30.83 -25.39
N GLU A 269 11.03 31.46 -24.29
CA GLU A 269 11.52 32.75 -23.79
C GLU A 269 12.76 32.61 -22.88
N GLY A 270 13.26 31.38 -22.69
CA GLY A 270 14.45 31.12 -21.87
C GLY A 270 14.19 31.02 -20.37
N THR A 271 12.93 30.89 -19.95
CA THR A 271 12.58 30.69 -18.52
C THR A 271 12.67 29.20 -18.18
N PRO A 272 13.44 28.77 -17.17
CA PRO A 272 13.45 27.39 -16.69
C PRO A 272 12.12 26.92 -16.09
#